data_AF-A0A5E3X2P4-F1
#
_entry.id   AF-A0A5E3X2P4-F1
#
_cell.length_a   1.000
_cell.length_b   1.000
_cell.length_c   1.000
_cell.angle_alpha   90.00
_cell.angle_beta   90.00
_cell.angle_gamma   90.00
#
_symmetry.space_group_name_H-M   'P 1'
#
loop_
_entity.id
_entity.type
_entity.pdbx_description
1 polymer ?
#
loop_
_entity_poly.entity_id
_entity_poly.type
_entity_poly.pdbx_seq_one_letter_code
_entity_poly.pdbx_strand_id
1 'polypeptide(L)'
;MSSVLGKLRAMMSSVIPIPGAYNNVMTQTASPYLARFFEYLNQCAGKEIAIGILLQKFNGFARDHILVSRHYRLGAGYLQLRFLAMQGLNSFYAALTENYAILEGNRFVPGTFYTDFNIPE
;
A
#
# COMPACT_ATOMS: atom_id res chain seq x y z
N MET A 1 3.09 3.50 -8.78
CA MET A 1 1.72 3.93 -8.42
C MET A 1 0.69 3.63 -9.51
N SER A 2 0.95 3.98 -10.79
CA SER A 2 0.02 3.69 -11.91
C SER A 2 -0.43 2.22 -12.00
N SER A 3 0.49 1.26 -11.79
CA SER A 3 0.16 -0.17 -11.75
C SER A 3 -0.80 -0.57 -10.63
N VAL A 4 -0.66 0.03 -9.44
CA VAL A 4 -1.51 -0.23 -8.27
C VAL A 4 -2.92 0.28 -8.53
N LEU A 5 -3.05 1.51 -9.00
CA LEU A 5 -4.35 2.11 -9.35
C LEU A 5 -5.01 1.38 -10.51
N GLY A 6 -4.23 0.92 -11.51
CA GLY A 6 -4.72 0.08 -12.60
C GLY A 6 -5.28 -1.26 -12.09
N LYS A 7 -4.58 -1.93 -11.17
CA LYS A 7 -5.05 -3.18 -10.56
C LYS A 7 -6.31 -2.97 -9.72
N LEU A 8 -6.34 -1.90 -8.92
CA LEU A 8 -7.50 -1.53 -8.12
C LEU A 8 -8.72 -1.25 -9.02
N ARG A 9 -8.55 -0.46 -10.09
CA ARG A 9 -9.62 -0.16 -11.05
C ARG A 9 -10.20 -1.42 -11.70
N ALA A 10 -9.33 -2.34 -12.16
CA ALA A 10 -9.75 -3.60 -12.77
C ALA A 10 -10.52 -4.50 -11.78
N MET A 11 -10.18 -4.46 -10.50
CA MET A 11 -10.93 -5.17 -9.49
C MET A 11 -12.28 -4.49 -9.22
N MET A 12 -12.29 -3.16 -9.09
CA MET A 12 -13.50 -2.39 -8.82
C MET A 12 -14.58 -2.58 -9.88
N SER A 13 -14.22 -2.73 -11.16
CA SER A 13 -15.20 -3.03 -12.22
C SER A 13 -15.98 -4.33 -12.01
N SER A 14 -15.42 -5.29 -11.26
CA SER A 14 -16.09 -6.56 -10.91
C SER A 14 -16.90 -6.48 -9.61
N VAL A 15 -16.65 -5.47 -8.76
CA VAL A 15 -17.26 -5.31 -7.44
C VAL A 15 -18.45 -4.36 -7.47
N ILE A 16 -18.36 -3.27 -8.25
CA ILE A 16 -19.39 -2.23 -8.37
C ILE A 16 -20.81 -2.77 -8.65
N PRO A 17 -21.00 -3.80 -9.50
CA PRO A 17 -22.34 -4.31 -9.78
C PRO A 17 -23.03 -5.01 -8.60
N ILE A 18 -22.29 -5.36 -7.53
CA ILE A 18 -22.82 -6.10 -6.38
C ILE A 18 -23.48 -5.11 -5.39
N PRO A 19 -24.77 -5.28 -5.05
CA PRO A 19 -25.45 -4.40 -4.10
C PRO A 19 -24.73 -4.30 -2.76
N GLY A 20 -24.52 -3.06 -2.27
CA GLY A 20 -23.82 -2.80 -1.00
C GLY A 20 -22.30 -3.00 -1.02
N ALA A 21 -21.74 -3.63 -2.06
CA ALA A 21 -20.30 -3.90 -2.13
C ALA A 21 -19.47 -2.61 -2.25
N TYR A 22 -19.99 -1.57 -2.91
CA TYR A 22 -19.33 -0.27 -2.99
C TYR A 22 -19.11 0.35 -1.60
N ASN A 23 -20.15 0.45 -0.77
CA ASN A 23 -19.99 0.97 0.60
C ASN A 23 -19.03 0.09 1.40
N ASN A 24 -19.15 -1.23 1.27
CA ASN A 24 -18.24 -2.16 1.95
C ASN A 24 -16.78 -1.95 1.54
N VAL A 25 -16.43 -1.78 0.27
CA VAL A 25 -15.03 -1.50 -0.10
C VAL A 25 -14.56 -0.13 0.35
N MET A 26 -15.45 0.86 0.42
CA MET A 26 -15.08 2.22 0.80
C MET A 26 -14.84 2.37 2.30
N THR A 27 -15.64 1.72 3.16
CA THR A 27 -15.65 1.98 4.60
C THR A 27 -15.39 0.77 5.49
N GLN A 28 -15.52 -0.46 4.97
CA GLN A 28 -15.35 -1.66 5.80
C GLN A 28 -13.87 -2.01 5.96
N THR A 29 -13.44 -2.14 7.20
CA THR A 29 -12.13 -2.71 7.53
C THR A 29 -12.01 -4.13 7.00
N ALA A 30 -10.91 -4.41 6.31
CA ALA A 30 -10.57 -5.68 5.69
C ALA A 30 -11.70 -6.23 4.81
N SER A 31 -12.35 -5.35 4.05
CA SER A 31 -13.44 -5.72 3.13
C SER A 31 -13.07 -6.95 2.29
N PRO A 32 -13.91 -8.00 2.27
CA PRO A 32 -13.60 -9.25 1.56
C PRO A 32 -13.48 -9.03 0.05
N TYR A 33 -14.14 -8.01 -0.48
CA TYR A 33 -14.04 -7.60 -1.89
C TYR A 33 -12.66 -7.03 -2.26
N LEU A 34 -11.84 -6.64 -1.28
CA LEU A 34 -10.47 -6.15 -1.47
C LEU A 34 -9.40 -7.24 -1.27
N ALA A 35 -9.78 -8.48 -0.91
CA ALA A 35 -8.81 -9.54 -0.56
C ALA A 35 -7.75 -9.77 -1.64
N ARG A 36 -8.15 -9.81 -2.92
CA ARG A 36 -7.23 -9.97 -4.06
C ARG A 36 -6.31 -8.76 -4.25
N PHE A 37 -6.77 -7.56 -3.89
CA PHE A 37 -5.93 -6.37 -3.93
C PHE A 37 -4.88 -6.38 -2.82
N PHE A 38 -5.24 -6.83 -1.60
CA PHE A 38 -4.28 -7.00 -0.52
C PHE A 38 -3.22 -8.04 -0.85
N GLU A 39 -3.61 -9.16 -1.46
CA GLU A 39 -2.69 -10.19 -1.91
C GLU A 39 -1.71 -9.66 -2.96
N TYR A 40 -2.22 -8.91 -3.94
CA TYR A 40 -1.38 -8.26 -4.94
C TYR A 40 -0.33 -7.33 -4.30
N LEU A 41 -0.74 -6.49 -3.35
CA LEU A 41 0.20 -5.59 -2.65
C LEU A 41 1.25 -6.37 -1.83
N ASN A 42 0.85 -7.47 -1.18
CA ASN A 42 1.78 -8.36 -0.48
C ASN A 42 2.79 -9.00 -1.43
N GLN A 43 2.36 -9.47 -2.60
CA GLN A 43 3.26 -10.05 -3.61
C GLN A 43 4.26 -9.00 -4.11
N CYS A 44 3.81 -7.78 -4.38
CA CYS A 44 4.68 -6.67 -4.75
C CYS A 44 5.70 -6.37 -3.64
N ALA A 45 5.26 -6.26 -2.38
CA ALA A 45 6.14 -6.04 -1.24
C ALA A 45 7.21 -7.13 -1.11
N GLY A 46 6.77 -8.40 -1.14
CA GLY A 46 7.66 -9.55 -1.03
C GLY A 46 8.70 -9.60 -2.14
N LYS A 47 8.32 -9.29 -3.39
CA LYS A 47 9.24 -9.24 -4.53
C LYS A 47 10.32 -8.19 -4.34
N GLU A 48 9.95 -6.96 -3.97
CA GLU A 48 10.92 -5.88 -3.76
C GLU A 48 11.89 -6.21 -2.61
N ILE A 49 11.36 -6.69 -1.48
CA ILE A 49 12.18 -7.11 -0.33
C ILE A 49 13.15 -8.22 -0.73
N ALA A 50 12.69 -9.22 -1.50
CA ALA A 50 13.53 -10.31 -1.98
C ALA A 50 14.67 -9.78 -2.87
N ILE A 51 14.41 -8.85 -3.79
CA ILE A 51 15.44 -8.24 -4.62
C ILE A 51 16.48 -7.50 -3.75
N GLY A 52 16.04 -6.73 -2.75
CA GLY A 52 16.95 -6.06 -1.81
C GLY A 52 17.85 -7.04 -1.04
N ILE A 53 17.32 -8.20 -0.63
CA ILE A 53 18.09 -9.27 0.01
C ILE A 53 19.10 -9.88 -0.96
N LEU A 54 18.69 -10.14 -2.21
CA LEU A 54 19.57 -10.70 -3.24
C LEU A 54 20.74 -9.77 -3.54
N LEU A 55 20.50 -8.46 -3.65
CA LEU A 55 21.55 -7.46 -3.87
C LEU A 55 22.57 -7.42 -2.73
N GLN A 56 22.14 -7.54 -1.47
CA GLN A 56 23.08 -7.66 -0.34
C GLN A 56 23.87 -8.96 -0.41
N LYS A 57 23.20 -10.09 -0.68
CA LYS A 57 23.82 -11.41 -0.64
C LYS A 57 24.79 -11.66 -1.79
N PHE A 58 24.45 -11.24 -3.01
CA PHE A 58 25.20 -11.58 -4.21
C PHE A 58 26.14 -10.47 -4.69
N ASN A 59 25.82 -9.21 -4.40
CA ASN A 59 26.68 -8.08 -4.78
C ASN A 59 27.47 -7.49 -3.59
N GLY A 60 27.20 -7.96 -2.37
CA GLY A 60 27.87 -7.45 -1.16
C GLY A 60 27.51 -6.00 -0.81
N PHE A 61 26.44 -5.46 -1.41
CA PHE A 61 26.00 -4.09 -1.11
C PHE A 61 25.51 -3.99 0.32
N ALA A 62 25.83 -2.89 1.00
CA ALA A 62 25.27 -2.58 2.31
C ALA A 62 23.76 -2.27 2.20
N ARG A 63 23.04 -2.39 3.33
CA ARG A 63 21.58 -2.18 3.39
C ARG A 63 21.16 -0.77 2.97
N ASP A 64 21.97 0.22 3.31
CA ASP A 64 21.78 1.64 3.03
C ASP A 64 22.22 2.03 1.62
N HIS A 65 22.92 1.14 0.90
CA HIS A 65 23.29 1.35 -0.50
C HIS A 65 22.04 1.67 -1.33
N ILE A 66 22.13 2.68 -2.20
CA ILE A 66 20.97 3.26 -2.90
C ILE A 66 20.11 2.21 -3.61
N LEU A 67 20.74 1.22 -4.26
CA LEU A 67 20.04 0.14 -4.97
C LEU A 67 19.27 -0.77 -4.01
N VAL A 68 19.84 -1.10 -2.85
CA VAL A 68 19.21 -1.96 -1.84
C VAL A 68 18.11 -1.19 -1.11
N SER A 69 18.43 0.01 -0.64
CA SER A 69 17.52 0.88 0.11
C SER A 69 16.27 1.21 -0.71
N ARG A 70 16.40 1.45 -2.02
CA ARG A 70 15.27 1.66 -2.93
C ARG A 70 14.27 0.50 -2.86
N HIS A 71 14.74 -0.74 -2.99
CA HIS A 71 13.86 -1.92 -2.97
C HIS A 71 13.17 -2.10 -1.61
N TYR A 72 13.87 -1.87 -0.50
CA TYR A 72 13.24 -1.90 0.82
C TYR A 72 12.19 -0.81 1.00
N ARG A 73 12.46 0.41 0.52
CA ARG A 73 11.49 1.52 0.55
C ARG A 73 10.26 1.22 -0.30
N LEU A 74 10.44 0.67 -1.49
CA LEU A 74 9.33 0.24 -2.35
C LEU A 74 8.50 -0.86 -1.69
N GLY A 75 9.16 -1.86 -1.11
CA GLY A 75 8.50 -2.94 -0.37
C GLY A 75 7.66 -2.41 0.79
N ALA A 76 8.22 -1.50 1.59
CA ALA A 76 7.50 -0.83 2.68
C ALA A 76 6.31 -0.02 2.17
N GLY A 77 6.46 0.70 1.05
CA GLY A 77 5.38 1.46 0.43
C GLY A 77 4.19 0.57 0.03
N TYR A 78 4.43 -0.62 -0.54
CA TYR A 78 3.35 -1.57 -0.84
C TYR A 78 2.62 -2.07 0.40
N LEU A 79 3.35 -2.31 1.50
CA LEU A 79 2.73 -2.70 2.78
C LEU A 79 1.90 -1.58 3.39
N GLN A 80 2.39 -0.33 3.33
CA GLN A 80 1.65 0.84 3.78
C GLN A 80 0.34 1.02 3.00
N LEU A 81 0.40 0.88 1.67
CA LEU A 81 -0.79 0.89 0.82
C LEU A 81 -1.79 -0.20 1.18
N ARG A 82 -1.29 -1.39 1.53
CA ARG A 82 -2.14 -2.48 1.98
C ARG A 82 -2.83 -2.13 3.29
N PHE A 83 -2.11 -1.59 4.27
CA PHE A 83 -2.71 -1.21 5.56
C PHE A 83 -3.77 -0.12 5.41
N LEU A 84 -3.54 0.87 4.56
CA LEU A 84 -4.53 1.89 4.23
C LEU A 84 -5.77 1.27 3.57
N ALA A 85 -5.58 0.43 2.56
CA ALA A 85 -6.70 -0.23 1.88
C ALA A 85 -7.45 -1.20 2.81
N MET A 86 -6.77 -1.79 3.82
CA MET A 86 -7.41 -2.60 4.85
C MET A 86 -8.29 -1.79 5.79
N GLN A 87 -8.15 -0.46 5.88
CA GLN A 87 -9.08 0.37 6.66
C GLN A 87 -10.33 0.75 5.85
N GLY A 88 -10.27 0.58 4.52
CA GLY A 88 -11.28 0.99 3.56
C GLY A 88 -10.67 1.85 2.48
N LEU A 89 -11.27 1.85 1.29
CA LEU A 89 -10.76 2.65 0.17
C LEU A 89 -10.87 4.16 0.41
N ASN A 90 -11.73 4.63 1.33
CA ASN A 90 -11.74 6.04 1.72
C ASN A 90 -10.41 6.46 2.32
N SER A 91 -9.88 5.71 3.30
CA SER A 91 -8.58 5.98 3.90
C SER A 91 -7.46 5.88 2.86
N PHE A 92 -7.53 4.89 1.98
CA PHE A 92 -6.58 4.73 0.88
C PHE A 92 -6.58 5.92 -0.09
N TYR A 93 -7.75 6.39 -0.52
CA TYR A 93 -7.85 7.52 -1.44
C TYR A 93 -7.51 8.85 -0.78
N ALA A 94 -7.92 9.10 0.46
CA ALA A 94 -7.54 10.31 1.18
C ALA A 94 -6.00 10.39 1.37
N ALA A 95 -5.35 9.28 1.73
CA ALA A 95 -3.89 9.23 1.83
C ALA A 95 -3.16 9.45 0.49
N LEU A 96 -3.81 9.08 -0.63
CA LEU A 96 -3.34 9.36 -1.99
C LEU A 96 -3.51 10.83 -2.38
N THR A 97 -4.68 11.43 -2.08
CA THR A 97 -5.05 12.77 -2.53
C THR A 97 -4.39 13.87 -1.71
N GLU A 98 -4.17 13.63 -0.42
CA GLU A 98 -3.61 14.62 0.49
C GLU A 98 -2.08 14.52 0.60
N ASN A 99 -1.44 13.69 -0.24
CA ASN A 99 -0.02 13.35 -0.18
C ASN A 99 0.43 12.78 1.19
N TYR A 100 -0.49 12.44 2.10
CA TYR A 100 -0.15 12.06 3.48
C TYR A 100 0.64 10.77 3.59
N ALA A 101 0.64 9.90 2.58
CA ALA A 101 1.26 8.61 2.75
C ALA A 101 1.62 7.92 1.46
N ILE A 102 2.10 8.64 0.44
CA ILE A 102 2.83 7.99 -0.64
C ILE A 102 3.94 8.91 -1.13
N LEU A 103 5.17 8.60 -0.71
CA LEU A 103 6.36 8.47 -1.58
C LEU A 103 7.63 8.51 -0.71
N GLU A 104 8.49 7.51 -0.93
CA GLU A 104 9.95 7.65 -0.93
C GLU A 104 10.59 8.43 0.24
N GLY A 105 10.51 7.91 1.46
CA GLY A 105 11.43 8.32 2.52
C GLY A 105 11.26 9.74 3.06
N ASN A 106 10.13 10.41 2.82
CA ASN A 106 9.80 11.64 3.54
C ASN A 106 9.03 11.35 4.83
N ARG A 107 9.33 12.18 5.83
CA ARG A 107 8.93 12.09 7.23
C ARG A 107 7.44 11.79 7.38
N PHE A 108 7.12 10.67 8.02
CA PHE A 108 5.80 10.43 8.59
C PHE A 108 5.46 11.58 9.54
N VAL A 109 4.34 12.27 9.31
CA VAL A 109 3.84 13.32 10.20
C VAL A 109 2.69 12.73 11.00
N PRO A 110 2.97 12.11 12.16
CA PRO A 110 1.96 11.40 12.96
C PRO A 110 0.81 12.30 13.40
N GLY A 111 1.08 13.59 13.62
CA GLY A 111 0.15 14.52 14.27
C GLY A 111 -1.19 14.75 13.56
N THR A 112 -1.29 14.46 12.26
CA THR A 112 -2.56 14.53 11.52
C THR A 112 -3.02 13.17 11.01
N PHE A 113 -2.10 12.23 10.75
CA PHE A 113 -2.44 10.92 10.20
C PHE A 113 -3.36 10.09 11.11
N TYR A 114 -3.07 10.01 12.41
CA TYR A 114 -3.89 9.19 13.31
C TYR A 114 -5.29 9.79 13.50
N THR A 115 -5.40 11.12 13.54
CA THR A 115 -6.69 11.84 13.66
C THR A 115 -7.50 11.84 12.37
N ASP A 116 -6.88 12.08 11.21
CA ASP A 116 -7.57 12.19 9.92
C ASP A 116 -8.15 10.85 9.46
N PHE A 117 -7.49 9.75 9.85
CA PHE A 117 -7.88 8.38 9.48
C PHE A 117 -8.48 7.58 10.64
N ASN A 118 -8.64 8.20 11.81
CA ASN A 118 -9.19 7.59 13.02
C ASN A 118 -8.49 6.28 13.42
N ILE A 119 -7.15 6.28 13.34
CA ILE A 119 -6.29 5.16 13.69
C ILE A 119 -5.80 5.38 15.13
N PRO A 120 -5.94 4.42 16.05
CA PRO A 120 -5.30 4.52 17.36
C PRO A 120 -3.77 4.50 17.21
N GLU A 121 -3.08 5.39 17.93
CA GLU A 121 -1.60 5.48 17.95
C GLU A 121 -0.91 4.15 18.27
#